data_AF-A0A7S0FUZ5-F1
#
_entry.id   AF-A0A7S0FUZ5-F1
#
_cell.length_a   1.000
_cell.length_b   1.000
_cell.length_c   1.000
_cell.angle_alpha   90.00
_cell.angle_beta   90.00
_cell.angle_gamma   90.00
#
_symmetry.space_group_name_H-M   'P 1'
#
loop_
_entity.id
_entity.type
_entity.pdbx_description
1 polymer ?
#
loop_
_entity_poly.entity_id
_entity_poly.type
_entity_poly.pdbx_seq_one_letter_code
_entity_poly.pdbx_strand_id
1 'polypeptide(L)'
;VSFEDSGDLYHYFTAFHWTISQLTAGGLERVAPLNTVERQFNIFCLIFGLLFVSSLVSALSATMTQLKMQKQDQVQKLRELRQFLIQKSVTPKMAMRVQRQVVERMAKKKLLTDKDVPALALLSSNLRSELRYEILQPCLLKHPLLRLCDHVDLGTMHTLCGEAVDVLLLPTGD
;
A
#
# COMPACT_ATOMS: atom_id res chain seq x y z
N VAL A 1 -29.01 22.03 40.00
CA VAL A 1 -29.67 22.38 38.72
C VAL A 1 -30.24 21.10 38.17
N SER A 2 -31.57 20.98 38.15
CA SER A 2 -32.25 19.83 37.54
C SER A 2 -31.85 19.72 36.07
N PHE A 3 -31.71 18.51 35.56
CA PHE A 3 -31.26 18.25 34.19
C PHE A 3 -32.16 18.93 33.13
N GLU A 4 -33.41 19.22 33.50
CA GLU A 4 -34.41 19.94 32.69
C GLU A 4 -34.15 21.46 32.56
N ASP A 5 -33.40 22.09 33.48
CA ASP A 5 -33.11 23.55 33.47
C ASP A 5 -31.77 23.90 32.79
N SER A 6 -31.15 22.93 32.12
CA SER A 6 -29.83 23.10 31.48
C SER A 6 -29.99 23.42 29.99
N GLY A 7 -29.16 24.30 29.43
CA GLY A 7 -29.26 24.68 28.01
C GLY A 7 -28.90 23.55 27.02
N ASP A 8 -29.43 23.60 25.81
CA ASP A 8 -29.34 22.54 24.77
C ASP A 8 -27.93 22.00 24.53
N LEU A 9 -26.90 22.86 24.59
CA LEU A 9 -25.50 22.45 24.45
C LEU A 9 -25.07 21.43 25.52
N TYR A 10 -25.58 21.59 26.74
CA TYR A 10 -25.28 20.70 27.84
C TYR A 10 -25.83 19.29 27.61
N HIS A 11 -27.07 19.19 27.10
CA HIS A 11 -27.67 17.90 26.76
C HIS A 11 -26.90 17.22 25.62
N TYR A 12 -26.51 17.98 24.58
CA TYR A 12 -25.70 17.46 23.48
C TYR A 12 -24.36 16.89 23.97
N PHE A 13 -23.60 17.67 24.73
CA PHE A 13 -22.30 17.20 25.24
C PHE A 13 -22.45 16.02 26.21
N THR A 14 -23.53 15.97 26.99
CA THR A 14 -23.78 14.84 27.88
C THR A 14 -24.13 13.56 27.10
N ALA A 15 -24.97 13.66 26.07
CA ALA A 15 -25.31 12.54 25.20
C ALA A 15 -24.08 12.05 24.39
N PHE A 16 -23.27 12.99 23.89
CA PHE A 16 -22.03 12.69 23.18
C PHE A 16 -21.02 11.97 24.10
N HIS A 17 -20.82 12.49 25.31
CA HIS A 17 -19.95 11.87 26.29
C HIS A 17 -20.44 10.46 26.68
N TRP A 18 -21.76 10.26 26.86
CA TRP A 18 -22.34 8.93 27.10
C TRP A 18 -22.08 7.97 25.95
N THR A 19 -22.13 8.45 24.71
CA THR A 19 -21.88 7.63 23.53
C THR A 19 -20.41 7.22 23.44
N ILE A 20 -19.48 8.15 23.69
CA ILE A 20 -18.03 7.84 23.75
C ILE A 20 -17.73 6.86 24.87
N SER A 21 -18.39 7.00 26.02
CA SER A 21 -18.13 6.14 27.18
C SER A 21 -18.54 4.69 26.94
N GLN A 22 -19.51 4.42 26.04
CA GLN A 22 -19.83 3.06 25.58
C GLN A 22 -18.68 2.41 24.81
N LEU A 23 -17.80 3.19 24.15
CA LEU A 23 -16.64 2.66 23.43
C LEU A 23 -15.52 2.24 24.38
N THR A 24 -15.35 2.93 25.51
CA THR A 24 -14.23 2.74 26.45
C THR A 24 -14.62 2.01 27.74
N ALA A 25 -15.82 1.41 27.79
CA ALA A 25 -16.39 0.77 28.99
C ALA A 25 -16.48 1.72 30.21
N GLY A 26 -16.54 3.03 29.96
CA GLY A 26 -16.73 4.05 31.00
C GLY A 26 -18.21 4.17 31.36
N GLY A 27 -18.59 3.73 32.55
CA GLY A 27 -19.93 4.00 33.06
C GLY A 27 -20.10 5.48 33.44
N LEU A 28 -21.12 6.14 32.91
CA LEU A 28 -21.56 7.43 33.43
C LEU A 28 -22.55 7.18 34.57
N GLU A 29 -22.12 7.43 35.80
CA GLU A 29 -22.94 7.27 37.01
C GLU A 29 -24.21 8.14 36.99
N ARG A 30 -24.17 9.25 36.24
CA ARG A 30 -25.27 10.23 36.17
C ARG A 30 -26.35 9.90 35.13
N VAL A 31 -26.07 9.03 34.15
CA VAL A 31 -27.03 8.63 33.11
C VAL A 31 -27.12 7.11 33.13
N ALA A 32 -27.82 6.60 34.14
CA ALA A 32 -28.08 5.18 34.32
C ALA A 32 -29.41 4.80 33.66
N PRO A 33 -29.52 3.61 33.04
CA PRO A 33 -30.79 3.12 32.54
C PRO A 33 -31.73 2.86 33.74
N LEU A 34 -32.92 3.46 33.69
CA LEU A 34 -33.94 3.31 34.73
C LEU A 34 -34.94 2.21 34.36
N ASN A 35 -35.07 1.91 33.07
CA ASN A 35 -36.03 0.95 32.54
C ASN A 35 -35.37 -0.26 31.86
N THR A 36 -36.11 -1.38 31.76
CA THR A 36 -35.61 -2.61 31.13
C THR A 36 -35.22 -2.40 29.66
N VAL A 37 -35.96 -1.58 28.93
CA VAL A 37 -35.68 -1.26 27.51
C VAL A 37 -34.39 -0.44 27.37
N GLU A 38 -34.21 0.59 28.20
CA GLU A 38 -32.98 1.40 28.25
C GLU A 38 -31.77 0.53 28.59
N ARG A 39 -31.94 -0.45 29.48
CA ARG A 39 -30.89 -1.40 29.85
C ARG A 39 -30.52 -2.34 28.71
N GLN A 40 -31.49 -2.85 27.96
CA GLN A 40 -31.23 -3.65 26.76
C GLN A 40 -30.46 -2.83 25.72
N PHE A 41 -30.91 -1.60 25.43
CA PHE A 41 -30.22 -0.71 24.50
C PHE A 41 -28.77 -0.43 24.93
N ASN A 42 -28.54 -0.13 26.21
CA ASN A 42 -27.20 0.09 26.74
C ASN A 42 -26.30 -1.14 26.57
N ILE A 43 -26.80 -2.35 26.86
CA ILE A 43 -26.04 -3.60 26.65
C ILE A 43 -25.66 -3.77 25.17
N PHE A 44 -26.58 -3.51 24.24
CA PHE A 44 -26.27 -3.56 22.81
C PHE A 44 -25.20 -2.55 22.40
N CYS A 45 -25.28 -1.30 22.89
CA CYS A 45 -24.25 -0.28 22.65
C CYS A 45 -22.89 -0.68 23.22
N LEU A 46 -22.84 -1.29 24.40
CA LEU A 46 -21.59 -1.77 25.01
C LEU A 46 -20.95 -2.89 24.18
N ILE A 47 -21.74 -3.87 23.73
CA ILE A 47 -21.24 -4.95 22.87
C ILE A 47 -20.71 -4.38 21.56
N PHE A 48 -21.46 -3.48 20.92
CA PHE A 48 -21.02 -2.85 19.68
C PHE A 48 -19.77 -1.99 19.87
N GLY A 49 -19.72 -1.20 20.94
CA GLY A 49 -18.55 -0.38 21.28
C GLY A 49 -17.30 -1.22 21.50
N LEU A 50 -17.42 -2.34 22.22
CA LEU A 50 -16.33 -3.29 22.42
C LEU A 50 -15.83 -3.88 21.10
N LEU A 51 -16.74 -4.34 20.22
CA LEU A 51 -16.37 -4.89 18.91
C LEU A 51 -15.71 -3.82 18.03
N PHE A 52 -16.26 -2.61 18.03
CA PHE A 52 -15.73 -1.48 17.26
C PHE A 52 -14.31 -1.13 17.71
N VAL A 53 -14.08 -0.92 19.01
CA VAL A 53 -12.74 -0.56 19.52
C VAL A 53 -11.74 -1.70 19.29
N SER A 54 -12.14 -2.95 19.49
CA SER A 54 -11.28 -4.11 19.23
C SER A 54 -10.85 -4.19 17.76
N SER A 55 -11.77 -3.98 16.82
CA SER A 55 -11.48 -3.96 15.39
C SER A 55 -10.60 -2.77 14.99
N LEU A 56 -10.87 -1.59 15.54
CA LEU A 56 -10.06 -0.39 15.32
C LEU A 56 -8.62 -0.60 15.78
N VAL A 57 -8.42 -1.10 17.01
CA VAL A 57 -7.09 -1.40 17.56
C VAL A 57 -6.37 -2.43 16.69
N SER A 58 -7.08 -3.47 16.22
CA SER A 58 -6.51 -4.50 15.36
C SER A 58 -6.05 -3.94 14.01
N ALA A 59 -6.86 -3.11 13.36
CA ALA A 59 -6.51 -2.47 12.09
C ALA A 59 -5.32 -1.51 12.24
N LEU A 60 -5.30 -0.70 13.31
CA LEU A 60 -4.16 0.17 13.63
C LEU A 60 -2.88 -0.64 13.91
N SER A 61 -3.00 -1.76 14.63
CA SER A 61 -1.87 -2.64 14.91
C SER A 61 -1.33 -3.29 13.64
N ALA A 62 -2.21 -3.77 12.75
CA ALA A 62 -1.84 -4.38 11.49
C ALA A 62 -1.12 -3.38 10.56
N THR A 63 -1.68 -2.16 10.41
CA THR A 63 -1.05 -1.10 9.61
C THR A 63 0.30 -0.67 10.18
N MET A 64 0.42 -0.49 11.50
CA MET A 64 1.70 -0.18 12.14
C MET A 64 2.72 -1.30 11.97
N THR A 65 2.29 -2.56 12.01
CA THR A 65 3.16 -3.72 11.77
C THR A 65 3.63 -3.75 10.32
N GLN A 66 2.75 -3.53 9.34
CA GLN A 66 3.13 -3.45 7.92
C GLN A 66 4.17 -2.34 7.67
N LEU A 67 3.96 -1.15 8.24
CA LEU A 67 4.92 -0.04 8.15
C LEU A 67 6.27 -0.39 8.77
N LYS A 68 6.27 -1.03 9.95
CA LYS A 68 7.51 -1.51 10.59
C LYS A 68 8.22 -2.55 9.74
N MET A 69 7.50 -3.52 9.17
CA MET A 69 8.07 -4.56 8.31
C MET A 69 8.72 -3.96 7.06
N GLN A 70 8.07 -3.00 6.38
CA GLN A 70 8.64 -2.33 5.21
C GLN A 70 9.94 -1.59 5.56
N LYS A 71 9.95 -0.85 6.67
CA LYS A 71 11.16 -0.16 7.13
C LYS A 71 12.26 -1.14 7.53
N GLN A 72 11.91 -2.22 8.21
CA GLN A 72 12.86 -3.25 8.63
C GLN A 72 13.49 -3.98 7.45
N ASP A 73 12.73 -4.30 6.40
CA ASP A 73 13.24 -4.87 5.16
C ASP A 73 14.30 -3.97 4.51
N GLN A 74 14.04 -2.66 4.45
CA GLN A 74 15.02 -1.70 3.92
C GLN A 74 16.30 -1.66 4.76
N VAL A 75 16.16 -1.58 6.09
CA VAL A 75 17.31 -1.57 7.00
C VAL A 75 18.12 -2.86 6.89
N GLN A 76 17.46 -4.01 6.77
CA GLN A 76 18.09 -5.32 6.65
C GLN A 76 18.89 -5.42 5.34
N LYS A 77 18.32 -5.02 4.20
CA LYS A 77 19.02 -4.98 2.91
C LYS A 77 20.29 -4.13 2.94
N LEU A 78 20.23 -2.94 3.56
CA LEU A 78 21.40 -2.07 3.71
C LEU A 78 22.45 -2.65 4.66
N ARG A 79 22.03 -3.37 5.70
CA ARG A 79 22.92 -4.07 6.63
C ARG A 79 23.67 -5.20 5.94
N GLU A 80 22.96 -6.03 5.18
CA GLU A 80 23.55 -7.12 4.39
C GLU A 80 24.53 -6.60 3.34
N LEU A 81 24.15 -5.54 2.61
CA LEU A 81 25.05 -4.87 1.67
C LEU A 81 26.33 -4.37 2.37
N ARG A 82 26.20 -3.74 3.54
CA ARG A 82 27.37 -3.27 4.30
C ARG A 82 28.27 -4.44 4.71
N GLN A 83 27.70 -5.53 5.20
CA GLN A 83 28.46 -6.73 5.57
C GLN A 83 29.18 -7.34 4.36
N PHE A 84 28.50 -7.43 3.22
CA PHE A 84 29.09 -7.92 1.97
C PHE A 84 30.30 -7.07 1.54
N LEU A 85 30.17 -5.74 1.55
CA LEU A 85 31.25 -4.82 1.18
C LEU A 85 32.46 -4.93 2.11
N ILE A 86 32.23 -5.14 3.41
CA ILE A 86 33.29 -5.37 4.41
C ILE A 86 33.98 -6.71 4.14
N GLN A 87 33.23 -7.79 3.93
CA GLN A 87 33.78 -9.13 3.68
C GLN A 87 34.63 -9.19 2.40
N LYS A 88 34.29 -8.39 1.39
CA LYS A 88 35.04 -8.30 0.13
C LYS A 88 36.15 -7.25 0.16
N SER A 89 36.44 -6.63 1.32
CA SER A 89 37.49 -5.62 1.49
C SER A 89 37.40 -4.49 0.46
N VAL A 90 36.18 -4.05 0.13
CA VAL A 90 35.95 -2.98 -0.85
C VAL A 90 36.47 -1.66 -0.30
N THR A 91 37.18 -0.89 -1.14
CA THR A 91 37.70 0.44 -0.76
C THR A 91 36.57 1.33 -0.23
N PRO A 92 36.78 2.10 0.86
CA PRO A 92 35.73 2.94 1.46
C PRO A 92 35.05 3.89 0.48
N LYS A 93 35.80 4.45 -0.48
CA LYS A 93 35.27 5.34 -1.53
C LYS A 93 34.25 4.62 -2.43
N MET A 94 34.51 3.36 -2.79
CA MET A 94 33.58 2.57 -3.61
C MET A 94 32.38 2.12 -2.78
N ALA A 95 32.61 1.66 -1.55
CA ALA A 95 31.54 1.25 -0.64
C ALA A 95 30.50 2.37 -0.40
N MET A 96 30.98 3.61 -0.20
CA MET A 96 30.10 4.79 -0.07
C MET A 96 29.27 5.04 -1.33
N ARG A 97 29.89 4.98 -2.53
CA ARG A 97 29.19 5.18 -3.81
C ARG A 97 28.09 4.14 -4.01
N VAL A 98 28.40 2.87 -3.76
CA VAL A 98 27.44 1.75 -3.88
C VAL A 98 26.30 1.91 -2.89
N GLN A 99 26.59 2.16 -1.61
CA GLN A 99 25.53 2.36 -0.60
C GLN A 99 24.63 3.54 -0.93
N ARG A 100 25.20 4.67 -1.37
CA ARG A 100 24.41 5.84 -1.77
C ARG A 100 23.47 5.52 -2.93
N GLN A 101 23.99 4.88 -3.99
CA GLN A 101 23.18 4.51 -5.15
C GLN A 101 22.06 3.54 -4.77
N VAL A 102 22.33 2.58 -3.88
CA VAL A 102 21.30 1.64 -3.39
C VAL A 102 20.23 2.36 -2.58
N VAL A 103 20.60 3.26 -1.66
CA VAL A 103 19.64 4.07 -0.89
C VAL A 103 18.76 4.92 -1.81
N GLU A 104 19.36 5.59 -2.80
CA GLU A 104 18.62 6.39 -3.79
C GLU A 104 17.65 5.52 -4.61
N ARG A 105 18.09 4.33 -5.04
CA ARG A 105 17.24 3.38 -5.80
C ARG A 105 16.12 2.79 -4.95
N MET A 106 16.35 2.58 -3.65
CA MET A 106 15.33 2.10 -2.70
C MET A 106 14.28 3.16 -2.38
N ALA A 107 14.64 4.45 -2.41
CA ALA A 107 13.71 5.56 -2.23
C ALA A 107 12.84 5.81 -3.47
N LYS A 108 13.33 5.47 -4.67
CA LYS A 108 12.57 5.58 -5.92
C LYS A 108 11.59 4.42 -6.06
N LYS A 109 10.40 4.70 -6.60
CA LYS A 109 9.42 3.66 -6.94
C LYS A 109 10.03 2.77 -8.03
N LYS A 110 10.24 1.48 -7.73
CA LYS A 110 10.72 0.50 -8.72
C LYS A 110 9.72 0.44 -9.88
N LEU A 111 10.20 0.69 -11.10
CA LEU A 111 9.43 0.41 -12.31
C LEU A 111 9.33 -1.11 -12.44
N LEU A 112 8.10 -1.61 -12.55
CA LEU A 112 7.85 -3.04 -12.68
C LEU A 112 8.22 -3.47 -14.10
N THR A 113 9.03 -4.51 -14.18
CA THR A 113 9.24 -5.23 -15.45
C THR A 113 8.18 -6.32 -15.56
N ASP A 114 7.91 -6.83 -16.76
CA ASP A 114 6.97 -7.93 -17.00
C ASP A 114 7.23 -9.14 -16.07
N LYS A 115 8.52 -9.47 -15.83
CA LYS A 115 8.97 -10.52 -14.90
C LYS A 115 8.60 -10.27 -13.44
N ASP A 116 8.40 -9.01 -13.05
CA ASP A 116 8.02 -8.62 -11.68
C ASP A 116 6.51 -8.79 -11.44
N VAL A 117 5.71 -9.08 -12.48
CA VAL A 117 4.24 -9.15 -12.39
C VAL A 117 3.75 -10.55 -12.77
N PRO A 118 3.75 -11.53 -11.84
CA PRO A 118 3.30 -12.89 -12.11
C PRO A 118 1.87 -13.00 -12.64
N ALA A 119 1.01 -12.02 -12.33
CA ALA A 119 -0.37 -11.97 -12.83
C ALA A 119 -0.43 -11.89 -14.37
N LEU A 120 0.60 -11.37 -15.04
CA LEU A 120 0.66 -11.34 -16.50
C LEU A 120 0.80 -12.74 -17.12
N ALA A 121 1.29 -13.72 -16.36
CA ALA A 121 1.34 -15.12 -16.80
C ALA A 121 -0.04 -15.80 -16.78
N LEU A 122 -1.05 -15.22 -16.11
CA LEU A 122 -2.41 -15.73 -16.09
C LEU A 122 -3.24 -15.26 -17.30
N LEU A 123 -2.74 -14.29 -18.06
CA LEU A 123 -3.38 -13.82 -19.27
C LEU A 123 -3.23 -14.86 -20.39
N SER A 124 -4.20 -14.91 -21.31
CA SER A 124 -4.04 -15.68 -22.54
C SER A 124 -2.86 -15.14 -23.34
N SER A 125 -2.22 -16.00 -24.15
CA SER A 125 -1.09 -15.59 -25.00
C SER A 125 -1.44 -14.39 -25.88
N ASN A 126 -2.68 -14.35 -26.40
CA ASN A 126 -3.18 -13.29 -27.27
C ASN A 126 -3.39 -11.97 -26.52
N LEU A 127 -4.00 -12.00 -25.34
CA LEU A 127 -4.21 -10.78 -24.56
C LEU A 127 -2.88 -10.23 -24.02
N ARG A 128 -1.92 -11.11 -23.73
CA ARG A 128 -0.57 -10.72 -23.33
C ARG A 128 0.22 -10.06 -24.45
N SER A 129 0.14 -10.59 -25.69
CA SER A 129 0.80 -9.98 -26.86
C SER A 129 0.15 -8.65 -27.26
N GLU A 130 -1.17 -8.53 -27.11
CA GLU A 130 -1.91 -7.29 -27.32
C GLU A 130 -1.51 -6.21 -26.29
N LEU A 131 -1.49 -6.56 -25.01
CA LEU A 131 -1.04 -5.66 -23.94
C LEU A 131 0.41 -5.19 -24.16
N ARG A 132 1.31 -6.11 -24.54
CA ARG A 132 2.70 -5.75 -24.83
C ARG A 132 2.82 -4.82 -26.02
N TYR A 133 2.07 -5.07 -27.09
CA TYR A 133 2.02 -4.19 -28.25
C TYR A 133 1.56 -2.79 -27.86
N GLU A 134 0.46 -2.65 -27.11
CA GLU A 134 -0.05 -1.35 -26.66
C GLU A 134 0.97 -0.55 -25.83
N ILE A 135 1.70 -1.23 -24.94
CA ILE A 135 2.76 -0.61 -24.12
C ILE A 135 3.94 -0.15 -24.99
N LEU A 136 4.31 -0.93 -26.00
CA LEU A 136 5.52 -0.73 -26.81
C LEU A 136 5.29 0.16 -28.04
N GLN A 137 4.07 0.20 -28.57
CA GLN A 137 3.71 0.89 -29.81
C GLN A 137 4.22 2.34 -29.88
N PRO A 138 4.08 3.19 -28.83
CA PRO A 138 4.56 4.58 -28.88
C PRO A 138 6.08 4.69 -29.06
N CYS A 139 6.83 3.66 -28.66
CA CYS A 139 8.27 3.59 -28.82
C CYS A 139 8.66 2.96 -30.15
N LEU A 140 7.99 1.87 -30.55
CA LEU A 140 8.29 1.13 -31.78
C LEU A 140 7.96 1.95 -33.03
N LEU A 141 6.84 2.68 -33.04
CA LEU A 141 6.42 3.50 -34.19
C LEU A 141 7.28 4.76 -34.42
N LYS A 142 8.21 5.08 -33.50
CA LYS A 142 9.24 6.10 -33.76
C LYS A 142 10.25 5.64 -34.80
N HIS A 143 10.44 4.32 -34.96
CA HIS A 143 11.38 3.78 -35.93
C HIS A 143 10.69 3.58 -37.30
N PRO A 144 11.20 4.17 -38.40
CA PRO A 144 10.54 4.12 -39.71
C PRO A 144 10.31 2.68 -40.23
N LEU A 145 11.26 1.76 -39.97
CA LEU A 145 11.10 0.35 -40.38
C LEU A 145 9.96 -0.36 -39.63
N LEU A 146 9.83 -0.13 -38.32
CA LEU A 146 8.81 -0.79 -37.51
C LEU A 146 7.43 -0.21 -37.79
N ARG A 147 7.35 1.09 -38.09
CA ARG A 147 6.13 1.73 -38.58
C ARG A 147 5.67 1.17 -39.93
N LEU A 148 6.60 0.86 -40.82
CA LEU A 148 6.25 0.21 -42.09
C LEU A 148 5.77 -1.22 -41.87
N CYS A 149 6.45 -1.99 -41.02
CA CYS A 149 6.04 -3.34 -40.68
C CYS A 149 4.65 -3.40 -39.99
N ASP A 150 4.34 -2.44 -39.12
CA ASP A 150 3.02 -2.28 -38.51
C ASP A 150 1.91 -2.04 -39.55
N HIS A 151 2.22 -1.28 -40.61
CA HIS A 151 1.28 -1.00 -41.70
C HIS A 151 1.11 -2.18 -42.67
N VAL A 152 2.09 -3.07 -42.74
CA VAL A 152 2.09 -4.22 -43.65
C VAL A 152 1.47 -5.45 -43.00
N ASP A 153 1.78 -5.73 -41.73
CA ASP A 153 1.20 -6.84 -40.98
C ASP A 153 1.21 -6.60 -39.46
N LEU A 154 0.02 -6.36 -38.92
CA LEU A 154 -0.22 -6.21 -37.48
C LEU A 154 0.09 -7.51 -36.71
N GLY A 155 -0.15 -8.68 -37.33
CA GLY A 155 0.05 -9.97 -36.71
C GLY A 155 1.52 -10.23 -36.36
N THR A 156 2.42 -9.91 -37.29
CA THR A 156 3.88 -9.97 -37.08
C THR A 156 4.34 -8.98 -36.00
N MET A 157 3.70 -7.83 -35.85
CA MET A 157 4.04 -6.90 -34.76
C MET A 157 3.65 -7.44 -33.39
N HIS A 158 2.49 -8.07 -33.25
CA HIS A 158 2.09 -8.70 -32.00
C HIS A 158 3.01 -9.86 -31.60
N THR A 159 3.45 -10.69 -32.55
CA THR A 159 4.41 -11.78 -32.27
C THR A 159 5.81 -11.24 -31.96
N LEU A 160 6.27 -10.20 -32.66
CA LEU A 160 7.54 -9.54 -32.38
C LEU A 160 7.57 -8.94 -30.96
N CYS A 161 6.51 -8.24 -30.55
CA CYS A 161 6.36 -7.73 -29.18
C CYS A 161 6.23 -8.85 -28.15
N GLY A 162 5.64 -9.99 -28.54
CA GLY A 162 5.48 -11.17 -27.70
C GLY A 162 6.79 -11.93 -27.44
N GLU A 163 7.69 -12.02 -28.42
CA GLU A 163 8.83 -12.94 -28.38
C GLU A 163 10.21 -12.25 -28.44
N ALA A 164 10.34 -11.13 -29.16
CA ALA A 164 11.65 -10.57 -29.51
C ALA A 164 11.99 -9.26 -28.78
N VAL A 165 11.00 -8.56 -28.23
CA VAL A 165 11.20 -7.28 -27.55
C VAL A 165 11.26 -7.46 -26.04
N ASP A 166 12.47 -7.52 -25.49
CA ASP A 166 12.69 -7.38 -24.05
C ASP A 166 12.93 -5.91 -23.71
N VAL A 167 12.05 -5.34 -22.87
CA VAL A 167 12.18 -3.95 -22.41
C VAL A 167 13.29 -3.87 -21.37
N LEU A 168 14.45 -3.36 -21.78
CA LEU A 168 15.50 -2.98 -20.85
C LEU A 168 15.23 -1.57 -20.31
N LEU A 169 14.76 -1.49 -19.07
CA LEU A 169 14.62 -0.21 -18.37
C LEU A 169 16.01 0.29 -17.97
N LEU A 170 16.57 1.23 -18.74
CA LEU A 170 17.80 1.92 -18.40
C LEU A 170 17.53 2.84 -17.19
N PRO A 171 18.19 2.63 -16.04
CA PRO A 171 18.07 3.54 -14.92
C PRO A 171 18.66 4.90 -15.31
N THR A 172 17.92 5.98 -15.14
CA THR A 172 18.46 7.34 -15.26
C THR A 172 19.49 7.59 -14.15
N GLY A 173 20.77 7.49 -14.51
CA GLY A 173 21.91 7.80 -13.65
C GLY A 173 23.05 6.80 -13.79
N ASP A 174 23.71 6.84 -14.95
CA ASP A 174 25.12 6.47 -15.12
C ASP A 174 25.94 7.76 -15.28
#